data_AF-A0AA88D4I5-F1
#
_entry.id   AF-A0AA88D4I5-F1
#
_cell.length_a   1.000
_cell.length_b   1.000
_cell.length_c   1.000
_cell.angle_alpha   90.00
_cell.angle_beta   90.00
_cell.angle_gamma   90.00
#
_symmetry.space_group_name_H-M   'P 1'
#
loop_
_entity.id
_entity.type
_entity.pdbx_description
1 polymer ?
#
loop_
_entity_poly.entity_id
_entity_poly.type
_entity_poly.pdbx_seq_one_letter_code
_entity_poly.pdbx_strand_id
1 'polypeptide(L)' 'MEVEKPLEVITESVKVVRSKALDSVERNVRQAYRSLKQGKNMIASGLAESKKQHGIELLDKLEVGLDEL' A
#
# COMPACT_ATOMS: atom_id res chain seq x y z
N MET A 1 -34.42 14.71 22.18
CA MET A 1 -33.38 14.09 21.34
C MET A 1 -32.11 14.95 21.34
N GLU A 2 -31.58 15.34 22.51
CA GLU A 2 -30.38 16.20 22.55
C GLU A 2 -29.08 15.40 22.34
N VAL A 3 -29.08 14.12 22.67
CA VAL A 3 -27.90 13.23 22.58
C VAL A 3 -27.76 12.53 21.23
N GLU A 4 -28.85 12.38 20.48
CA GLU A 4 -28.89 11.62 19.22
C GLU A 4 -28.12 12.35 18.10
N LYS A 5 -28.35 13.65 17.96
CA LYS A 5 -27.73 14.48 16.92
C LYS A 5 -26.19 14.61 17.07
N PRO A 6 -25.63 14.81 18.27
CA PRO A 6 -24.18 14.75 18.46
C PRO A 6 -23.55 13.38 18.10
N LEU A 7 -24.24 12.27 18.40
CA LEU A 7 -23.73 10.92 18.10
C LEU A 7 -23.70 10.63 16.60
N GLU A 8 -24.70 11.11 15.85
CA GLU A 8 -24.71 11.05 14.38
C GLU A 8 -23.53 11.82 13.78
N VAL A 9 -23.25 13.03 14.29
CA VAL A 9 -22.13 13.86 13.83
C VAL A 9 -20.77 13.20 14.11
N ILE A 10 -20.60 12.58 15.28
CA ILE A 10 -19.38 11.82 15.61
C ILE A 10 -19.22 10.65 14.64
N THR A 11 -20.29 9.89 14.41
CA THR A 11 -20.26 8.74 13.50
C THR A 11 -19.86 9.15 12.09
N GLU A 12 -20.41 10.25 11.58
CA GLU A 12 -20.08 10.74 10.24
C GLU A 12 -18.64 11.27 10.16
N SER A 13 -18.17 11.95 11.20
CA SER A 13 -16.78 12.41 11.30
C SER A 13 -15.78 11.24 11.27
N VAL A 14 -16.09 10.15 11.98
CA VAL A 14 -15.26 8.93 12.01
C VAL A 14 -15.21 8.26 10.63
N LYS A 15 -16.33 8.21 9.88
CA LYS A 15 -16.34 7.67 8.51
C LYS A 15 -15.43 8.48 7.59
N VAL A 16 -15.49 9.81 7.66
CA VAL A 16 -14.64 10.68 6.83
C VAL A 16 -13.16 10.46 7.14
N VAL A 17 -12.79 10.37 8.42
CA VAL A 17 -11.41 10.06 8.84
C VAL A 17 -10.96 8.71 8.29
N ARG A 18 -11.82 7.69 8.37
CA ARG A 18 -11.54 6.36 7.83
C ARG A 18 -11.35 6.39 6.31
N SER A 19 -12.24 7.06 5.58
CA SER A 19 -12.13 7.19 4.11
C SER A 19 -10.82 7.86 3.71
N LYS A 20 -10.46 8.97 4.36
CA LYS A 20 -9.19 9.67 4.10
C LYS A 20 -7.98 8.80 4.40
N ALA A 21 -8.04 7.99 5.45
CA ALA A 21 -6.99 7.04 5.77
C ALA A 21 -6.84 5.98 4.66
N LEU A 22 -7.95 5.45 4.14
CA LEU A 22 -7.93 4.50 3.01
C LEU A 22 -7.37 5.13 1.73
N ASP A 23 -7.78 6.35 1.39
CA ASP A 23 -7.25 7.09 0.24
C ASP A 23 -5.72 7.30 0.34
N SER A 24 -5.23 7.55 1.56
CA SER A 24 -3.80 7.71 1.83
C SER A 24 -3.04 6.40 1.63
N VAL A 25 -3.59 5.29 2.13
CA VAL A 25 -3.02 3.95 1.92
C VAL A 25 -2.96 3.61 0.43
N GLU A 26 -4.04 3.84 -0.31
CA GLU A 26 -4.09 3.57 -1.76
C GLU A 26 -3.00 4.37 -2.50
N ARG A 27 -2.85 5.66 -2.20
CA ARG A 27 -1.78 6.50 -2.80
C ARG A 27 -0.39 5.96 -2.51
N ASN A 28 -0.15 5.55 -1.26
CA ASN A 28 1.14 5.01 -0.84
C ASN A 28 1.45 3.68 -1.53
N VAL A 29 0.47 2.77 -1.61
CA VAL A 29 0.60 1.49 -2.33
C VAL A 29 0.90 1.73 -3.81
N ARG A 30 0.13 2.61 -4.47
CA ARG A 30 0.38 2.97 -5.88
C ARG A 30 1.77 3.58 -6.09
N GLN A 31 2.26 4.38 -5.14
CA GLN A 31 3.60 4.95 -5.21
C GLN A 31 4.67 3.85 -5.04
N ALA A 32 4.52 2.97 -4.05
CA ALA A 32 5.42 1.85 -3.82
C ALA A 32 5.47 0.90 -5.04
N TYR A 33 4.31 0.57 -5.62
CA TYR A 33 4.22 -0.24 -6.85
C TYR A 33 5.03 0.37 -8.00
N ARG A 34 4.84 1.68 -8.27
CA ARG A 34 5.59 2.38 -9.33
C ARG A 34 7.09 2.39 -9.05
N SER A 35 7.49 2.70 -7.81
CA SER A 35 8.90 2.71 -7.41
C SER A 35 9.54 1.32 -7.55
N LEU A 36 8.83 0.27 -7.15
CA LEU A 36 9.28 -1.12 -7.30
C LEU A 36 9.45 -1.47 -8.78
N LYS A 37 8.43 -1.22 -9.61
CA LYS A 37 8.45 -1.53 -11.04
C LYS A 37 9.61 -0.87 -11.78
N GLN A 38 9.94 0.37 -11.41
CA GLN A 38 11.07 1.11 -11.98
C GLN A 38 12.43 0.62 -11.42
N GLY A 39 12.50 0.29 -10.13
CA GLY A 39 13.75 -0.05 -9.43
C GLY A 39 14.12 -1.53 -9.43
N LYS A 40 13.21 -2.43 -9.82
CA LYS A 40 13.35 -3.88 -9.66
C LYS A 40 14.63 -4.44 -10.27
N ASN A 41 14.97 -4.03 -11.49
CA ASN A 41 16.18 -4.48 -12.18
C ASN A 41 17.45 -4.02 -11.46
N MET A 42 17.42 -2.82 -10.88
CA MET A 42 18.55 -2.28 -10.11
C MET A 42 18.76 -3.10 -8.83
N ILE A 43 17.69 -3.40 -8.10
CA ILE A 43 17.74 -4.27 -6.91
C ILE A 43 18.26 -5.66 -7.30
N ALA A 44 17.71 -6.26 -8.36
CA ALA A 44 18.11 -7.58 -8.84
C ALA A 44 19.60 -7.65 -9.24
N SER A 45 20.15 -6.56 -9.79
CA SER A 45 21.57 -6.47 -10.16
C SER A 45 22.51 -6.42 -8.95
N GLY A 46 22.01 -5.96 -7.79
CA GLY A 46 22.76 -5.88 -6.52
C GLY A 46 22.68 -7.16 -5.68
N LEU A 47 21.90 -8.16 -6.08
CA LEU A 47 21.78 -9.41 -5.35
C LEU A 47 23.04 -10.28 -5.51
N ALA A 48 23.49 -10.89 -4.41
CA ALA A 48 24.49 -11.94 -4.47
C ALA A 48 23.97 -13.11 -5.33
N GLU A 49 24.84 -13.71 -6.13
CA GLU A 49 24.44 -14.74 -7.10
C GLU A 49 23.71 -15.93 -6.44
N SER A 50 24.17 -16.35 -5.25
CA SER A 50 23.54 -17.41 -4.45
C SER A 50 22.11 -17.12 -4.00
N LYS A 51 21.66 -15.86 -4.10
CA LYS A 51 20.31 -15.42 -3.69
C LYS A 51 19.48 -14.86 -4.85
N LYS A 52 20.04 -14.80 -6.06
CA LYS A 52 19.45 -14.06 -7.18
C LYS A 52 18.08 -14.58 -7.59
N GLN A 53 17.96 -15.89 -7.80
CA GLN A 53 16.69 -16.51 -8.18
C GLN A 53 15.60 -16.28 -7.13
N HIS A 54 15.92 -16.52 -5.87
CA HIS A 54 14.96 -16.33 -4.78
C HIS A 54 14.60 -14.86 -4.56
N GLY A 55 15.58 -13.95 -4.68
CA GLY A 55 15.32 -12.52 -4.57
C GLY A 55 14.44 -11.99 -5.70
N ILE A 56 14.62 -12.47 -6.93
CA ILE A 56 13.72 -12.14 -8.06
C ILE A 56 12.31 -12.65 -7.77
N GLU A 57 12.16 -13.89 -7.32
CA GLU A 57 10.85 -14.47 -6.97
C GLU A 57 10.13 -13.64 -5.88
N LEU A 58 10.85 -13.16 -4.87
CA LEU A 58 10.27 -12.29 -3.83
C LEU A 58 9.85 -10.92 -4.38
N LEU A 59 10.65 -10.34 -5.29
CA LEU A 59 10.30 -9.07 -5.94
C LEU A 59 9.08 -9.22 -6.86
N ASP A 60 8.94 -10.36 -7.54
CA ASP A 60 7.75 -10.69 -8.34
C ASP A 60 6.50 -10.80 -7.46
N LYS A 61 6.58 -11.54 -6.36
CA LYS A 61 5.46 -11.67 -5.41
C LYS A 61 5.06 -10.34 -4.79
N LEU A 62 6.04 -9.50 -4.47
CA LEU A 62 5.78 -8.16 -3.94
C LEU A 62 5.10 -7.26 -4.99
N GLU A 63 5.52 -7.33 -6.25
CA GLU A 63 4.88 -6.57 -7.33
C GLU A 63 3.41 -6.98 -7.52
N VAL A 64 3.12 -8.28 -7.53
CA VAL A 64 1.74 -8.79 -7.61
C VAL A 64 0.93 -8.33 -6.38
N GLY A 65 1.45 -8.50 -5.18
CA GLY A 65 0.74 -8.12 -3.95
C GLY A 65 0.47 -6.61 -3.83
N LEU A 66 1.28 -5.76 -4.46
CA LEU A 66 1.05 -4.31 -4.52
C LEU A 66 0.06 -3.90 -5.64
N ASP A 67 -0.12 -4.72 -6.67
CA ASP A 67 -1.09 -4.48 -7.76
C ASP A 67 -2.51 -4.93 -7.38
N GLU A 68 -2.62 -5.95 -6.51
CA GLU A 68 -3.89 -6.52 -6.03
C GLU A 68 -4.54 -5.75 -4.86
N LEU A 69 -3.86 -4.73 -4.31
CA LEU A 69 -4.31 -3.88 -3.19
C LEU A 69 -5.08 -2.63 -3.67
#